data_AF-A0AA38C6L7-F1
#
_entry.id   AF-A0AA38C6L7-F1
#
_cell.length_a   1.000
_cell.length_b   1.000
_cell.length_c   1.000
_cell.angle_alpha   90.00
_cell.angle_beta   90.00
_cell.angle_gamma   90.00
#
_symmetry.space_group_name_H-M   'P 1'
#
loop_
_entity.id
_entity.type
_entity.pdbx_description
1 polymer ?
#
loop_
_entity_poly.entity_id
_entity_poly.type
_entity_poly.pdbx_seq_one_letter_code
_entity_poly.pdbx_strand_id
1 'polypeptide(L)' 'YMELNAACVTDPFLMPFTEEILEGVAGREIYSFTDGFSGYHQVRIAQEDQEKTTFTTEW' A
#
# COMPACT_ATOMS: atom_id res chain seq x y z
N TYR A 1 10.53 1.09 11.83
CA TYR A 1 10.41 1.09 10.36
C TYR A 1 11.20 2.17 9.64
N MET A 2 11.52 3.34 10.23
CA MET A 2 12.28 4.39 9.50
C MET A 2 13.61 3.88 8.88
N GLU A 3 14.41 3.15 9.64
CA GLU A 3 15.66 2.56 9.15
C GLU A 3 15.42 1.46 8.10
N LEU A 4 14.40 0.60 8.32
CA LEU A 4 14.02 -0.44 7.36
C LEU A 4 13.58 0.17 6.02
N ASN A 5 12.76 1.23 6.06
CA ASN A 5 12.27 1.91 4.86
C ASN A 5 13.41 2.59 4.09
N ALA A 6 14.44 3.10 4.79
CA ALA A 6 15.62 3.69 4.16
C ALA A 6 16.54 2.64 3.50
N ALA A 7 16.56 1.41 4.04
CA ALA A 7 17.30 0.29 3.47
C ALA A 7 16.54 -0.44 2.34
N CYS A 8 15.23 -0.22 2.22
CA CYS A 8 14.39 -0.85 1.21
C CYS A 8 14.52 -0.16 -0.15
N VAL A 9 14.54 -0.94 -1.23
CA VAL A 9 14.51 -0.41 -2.60
C VAL A 9 13.11 0.12 -2.89
N THR A 10 13.02 1.35 -3.39
CA THR A 10 11.73 1.95 -3.77
C THR A 10 11.12 1.23 -4.96
N ASP A 11 9.83 0.88 -4.85
CA ASP A 11 9.06 0.31 -5.95
C ASP A 11 8.89 1.33 -7.09
N PRO A 12 9.27 1.01 -8.34
CA PRO A 12 9.06 1.90 -9.48
C PRO A 12 7.60 1.99 -9.93
N PHE A 13 6.68 1.17 -9.37
CA PHE A 13 5.27 1.26 -9.72
C PHE A 13 4.70 2.62 -9.31
N LEU A 14 4.33 3.40 -10.31
CA LEU A 14 3.70 4.69 -10.09
C LEU A 14 2.27 4.43 -9.62
N MET A 15 1.91 5.05 -8.50
CA MET A 15 0.50 5.16 -8.13
C MET A 15 -0.25 5.83 -9.29
N PRO A 16 -1.42 5.30 -9.70
CA PRO A 16 -2.21 5.90 -10.76
C PRO A 16 -2.44 7.38 -10.45
N PHE A 17 -2.21 8.22 -11.44
CA PHE A 17 -2.30 9.66 -11.26
C PHE A 17 -3.74 10.02 -10.91
N THR A 18 -3.93 10.87 -9.91
CA THR A 18 -5.27 11.21 -9.40
C THR A 18 -6.22 11.67 -10.50
N GLU A 19 -5.71 12.38 -11.52
CA GLU A 19 -6.51 12.83 -12.67
C GLU A 19 -7.07 11.68 -13.51
N GLU A 20 -6.30 10.62 -13.74
CA GLU A 20 -6.74 9.45 -14.53
C GLU A 20 -7.91 8.73 -13.85
N ILE A 21 -7.81 8.61 -12.51
CA ILE A 21 -8.90 8.03 -11.71
C ILE A 21 -10.11 8.96 -11.75
N LEU A 22 -9.91 10.28 -11.61
CA LEU A 22 -10.98 11.27 -11.65
C LEU A 22 -11.71 11.26 -13.00
N GLU A 23 -10.99 11.22 -14.12
CA GLU A 23 -11.59 11.12 -15.46
C GLU A 23 -12.41 9.83 -15.62
N GLY A 24 -11.94 8.71 -15.08
CA GLY A 24 -12.65 7.42 -15.15
C GLY A 24 -13.96 7.37 -14.34
N VAL A 25 -14.10 8.24 -13.33
CA VAL A 25 -15.31 8.35 -12.51
C VAL A 25 -16.15 9.58 -12.83
N ALA A 26 -15.58 10.58 -13.52
CA ALA A 26 -16.27 11.81 -13.90
C ALA A 26 -17.52 11.51 -14.74
N GLY A 27 -18.61 12.24 -14.46
CA GLY A 27 -19.87 12.11 -15.18
C GLY A 27 -20.73 10.90 -14.79
N ARG A 28 -20.33 10.11 -13.77
CA ARG A 28 -21.20 9.09 -13.18
C ARG A 28 -22.21 9.73 -12.22
N GLU A 29 -23.43 9.23 -12.21
CA GLU A 29 -24.50 9.71 -11.31
C GLU A 29 -24.40 9.09 -9.91
N ILE A 30 -23.75 7.93 -9.79
CA ILE A 30 -23.62 7.17 -8.54
C ILE A 30 -22.16 6.74 -8.36
N TYR A 31 -21.65 6.96 -7.16
CA TYR A 31 -20.32 6.55 -6.72
C TYR A 31 -20.44 5.64 -5.51
N SER A 32 -19.65 4.57 -5.48
CA SER A 32 -19.47 3.72 -4.31
C SER A 32 -18.01 3.74 -3.90
N PHE A 33 -17.74 4.09 -2.65
CA PHE A 33 -16.40 4.07 -2.07
C PHE A 33 -16.30 2.86 -1.15
N THR A 34 -15.26 2.05 -1.34
CA THR A 34 -14.87 0.99 -0.42
C THR A 34 -13.73 1.46 0.45
N ASP A 35 -13.81 1.20 1.76
CA ASP A 35 -12.68 1.45 2.63
C ASP A 35 -11.59 0.39 2.40
N GLY A 36 -10.37 0.87 2.20
CA GLY A 36 -9.17 0.04 2.05
C GLY A 36 -8.35 0.00 3.32
N PHE A 37 -8.96 0.24 4.50
CA PHE A 37 -8.21 0.52 5.73
C PHE A 37 -7.25 -0.60 6.10
N SER A 38 -7.64 -1.85 5.86
CA SER A 38 -6.80 -3.03 6.09
C SER A 38 -6.10 -3.55 4.83
N GLY A 39 -6.08 -2.78 3.73
CA GLY A 39 -5.53 -3.22 2.43
C GLY A 39 -4.09 -3.73 2.54
N TYR A 40 -3.25 -3.07 3.35
CA TYR A 40 -1.87 -3.50 3.59
C TYR A 40 -1.74 -4.89 4.22
N HIS A 41 -2.72 -5.35 4.99
CA HIS A 41 -2.69 -6.66 5.65
C HIS A 41 -3.17 -7.81 4.75
N GLN A 42 -3.74 -7.51 3.58
CA GLN A 42 -4.27 -8.51 2.65
C GLN A 42 -3.17 -9.08 1.74
N VAL A 43 -2.12 -8.30 1.48
CA VAL A 43 -0.98 -8.72 0.67
C VAL A 43 0.01 -9.47 1.55
N ARG A 44 0.38 -10.70 1.16
CA ARG A 44 1.33 -11.52 1.90
C ARG A 44 2.76 -11.06 1.61
N ILE A 45 3.60 -11.02 2.65
CA ILE A 45 5.04 -10.81 2.53
C ILE A 45 5.69 -12.10 2.04
N ALA A 46 6.62 -11.97 1.09
CA ALA A 46 7.43 -13.09 0.59
C ALA A 46 8.14 -13.79 1.75
N GLN A 47 8.28 -15.12 1.68
CA GLN A 47 8.74 -15.91 2.81
C GLN A 47 10.16 -15.50 3.26
N GLU A 48 11.01 -15.15 2.29
CA GLU A 48 12.37 -14.65 2.47
C GLU A 48 12.48 -13.25 3.11
N ASP A 49 11.40 -12.46 3.11
CA ASP A 49 11.40 -11.08 3.61
C ASP A 49 10.69 -10.92 4.95
N GLN A 50 9.98 -11.95 5.43
CA GLN A 50 9.24 -11.91 6.70
C GLN A 50 10.13 -11.53 7.88
N GLU A 51 11.34 -12.09 7.97
CA GLU A 51 12.29 -11.79 9.05
C GLU A 51 12.70 -10.31 9.08
N LYS A 52 12.79 -9.67 7.91
CA LYS A 52 13.16 -8.24 7.78
C LYS A 52 12.07 -7.30 8.32
N THR A 53 10.84 -7.79 8.43
CA THR A 53 9.68 -7.04 8.96
C THR A 53 9.37 -7.31 10.43
N THR A 54 10.24 -8.05 11.11
CA THR A 54 10.05 -8.34 12.54
C THR A 54 10.26 -7.11 13.41
N PHE A 55 9.57 -7.04 14.54
CA PHE A 55 9.80 -6.04 15.57
C PHE A 55 9.82 -6.71 16.95
N THR A 56 10.65 -6.18 17.84
CA THR A 56 10.73 -6.63 19.22
C THR A 56 9.77 -5.80 20.07
N THR A 57 8.96 -6.47 20.89
CA THR A 57 8.16 -5.83 21.93
C THR A 57 8.78 -6.14 23.28
N GLU A 58 8.79 -5.16 24.18
CA GLU A 58 9.03 -5.46 25.59
C GLU A 58 7.78 -6.16 26.16
N TRP A 59 8.01 -7.14 27.05
CA TRP A 59 6.96 -7.95 27.67
C TRP A 59 6.31 -7.22 28.84
#